data_AF-A0AA88VQG0-F1
#
_entry.id   AF-A0AA88VQG0-F1
#
_cell.length_a   1.000
_cell.length_b   1.000
_cell.length_c   1.000
_cell.angle_alpha   90.00
_cell.angle_beta   90.00
_cell.angle_gamma   90.00
#
_symmetry.space_group_name_H-M   'P 1'
#
loop_
_entity.id
_entity.type
_entity.pdbx_description
1 polymer ?
#
loop_
_entity_poly.entity_id
_entity_poly.type
_entity_poly.pdbx_seq_one_letter_code
_entity_poly.pdbx_strand_id
1 'polypeptide(L)'
;MLFQVGGQGTRPTFFEMAAAQQLPSSLRAALTYSLGVLALRRPFLHEVLDYEDEFFALLMLVLETHSLRTTDASFSESLYGLRRRSVTIRIKKENSRSWAGDKIHHSGLQKHQKVLSVVFLVVLPYFKSKLHTIYNKEREATLQASLWGNSDERFDDTDYSGGGDNSFVLTSGSDREASTRTPLTKRVQKIVGACYPWLHAGHEGLAFAYQLLYLLDATGFYSLGLHALGIHVCRATGQELMDTSSRISTIRSRERERLRGPPWLKTVQGALLSCAYAVLDYAQTGLIAAVFFFKMMEWWYQSAEERMSAPTVYPPPPPPPPPKVAKEGIPLPPDRTICPLCSQKRANPSVVAVSGFVYCYACVFKYVSQYKRCPVTLMPATVDQIRRLFHDV
;
A
#
# COMPACT_ATOMS: atom_id res chain seq x y z
N MET A 1 -9.57 -20.94 -17.41
CA MET A 1 -8.36 -21.77 -17.28
C MET A 1 -7.73 -21.45 -15.93
N LEU A 2 -7.60 -22.42 -15.04
CA LEU A 2 -7.03 -22.20 -13.71
C LEU A 2 -5.51 -22.36 -13.79
N PHE A 3 -4.77 -21.42 -13.23
CA PHE A 3 -3.32 -21.48 -13.14
C PHE A 3 -2.92 -22.56 -12.14
N GLN A 4 -2.60 -23.77 -12.63
CA GLN A 4 -2.07 -24.84 -11.79
C GLN A 4 -0.56 -24.63 -11.63
N VAL A 5 -0.16 -23.92 -10.57
CA VAL A 5 1.24 -23.63 -10.27
C VAL A 5 1.79 -24.69 -9.31
N GLY A 6 2.14 -25.86 -9.88
CA GLY A 6 3.13 -26.77 -9.28
C GLY A 6 2.61 -27.94 -8.43
N GLY A 7 3.11 -29.15 -8.75
CA GLY A 7 3.08 -30.35 -7.90
C GLY A 7 2.08 -31.44 -8.31
N GLN A 8 2.56 -32.68 -8.47
CA GLN A 8 1.71 -33.87 -8.59
C GLN A 8 1.20 -34.25 -7.19
N GLY A 9 -0.01 -33.83 -6.84
CA GLY A 9 -0.62 -34.18 -5.54
C GLY A 9 -1.97 -33.51 -5.30
N THR A 10 -2.77 -34.07 -4.39
CA THR A 10 -4.08 -33.52 -3.98
C THR A 10 -3.95 -32.38 -2.96
N ARG A 11 -2.82 -32.32 -2.24
CA ARG A 11 -2.47 -31.29 -1.26
C ARG A 11 -1.82 -30.07 -1.93
N PRO A 12 -2.30 -28.85 -1.66
CA PRO A 12 -1.71 -27.64 -2.21
C PRO A 12 -0.34 -27.31 -1.63
N THR A 13 0.51 -26.64 -2.41
CA THR A 13 1.81 -26.17 -1.91
C THR A 13 1.63 -25.03 -0.92
N PHE A 14 2.64 -24.81 -0.07
CA PHE A 14 2.65 -23.66 0.83
C PHE A 14 2.48 -22.33 0.07
N PHE A 15 3.15 -22.19 -1.08
CA PHE A 15 3.08 -20.98 -1.90
C PHE A 15 1.69 -20.76 -2.51
N GLU A 16 1.00 -21.82 -2.95
CA GLU A 16 -0.39 -21.72 -3.43
C GLU A 16 -1.32 -21.24 -2.28
N MET A 17 -1.15 -21.76 -1.07
CA MET A 17 -1.93 -21.33 0.11
C MET A 17 -1.63 -19.87 0.49
N ALA A 18 -0.35 -19.50 0.53
CA ALA A 18 0.08 -18.15 0.89
C ALA A 18 -0.40 -17.10 -0.14
N ALA A 19 -0.34 -17.43 -1.43
CA ALA A 19 -0.84 -16.58 -2.49
C ALA A 19 -2.36 -16.37 -2.38
N ALA A 20 -3.12 -17.44 -2.10
CA ALA A 20 -4.56 -17.36 -1.86
C ALA A 20 -4.90 -16.52 -0.61
N GLN A 21 -4.09 -16.55 0.46
CA GLN A 21 -4.31 -15.74 1.65
C GLN A 21 -4.04 -14.25 1.41
N GLN A 22 -3.04 -13.90 0.59
CA GLN A 22 -2.65 -12.50 0.37
C GLN A 22 -3.66 -11.72 -0.49
N LEU A 23 -4.40 -12.42 -1.36
CA LEU A 23 -5.23 -11.78 -2.40
C LEU A 23 -6.30 -10.80 -1.88
N PRO A 24 -7.08 -11.08 -0.80
CA PRO A 24 -8.03 -10.11 -0.28
C PRO A 24 -7.36 -8.82 0.22
N SER A 25 -6.18 -8.94 0.85
CA SER A 25 -5.45 -7.78 1.37
C SER A 25 -4.93 -6.88 0.24
N SER A 26 -4.44 -7.47 -0.86
CA SER A 26 -4.00 -6.71 -2.03
C SER A 26 -5.18 -6.10 -2.78
N LEU A 27 -6.31 -6.82 -2.88
CA LEU A 27 -7.55 -6.30 -3.45
C LEU A 27 -8.04 -5.07 -2.68
N ARG A 28 -8.01 -5.11 -1.34
CA ARG A 28 -8.34 -3.95 -0.50
C ARG A 28 -7.46 -2.75 -0.85
N ALA A 29 -6.14 -2.92 -0.81
CA ALA A 29 -5.20 -1.83 -1.07
C ALA A 29 -5.40 -1.22 -2.47
N ALA A 30 -5.60 -2.08 -3.48
CA ALA A 30 -5.85 -1.65 -4.85
C ALA A 30 -7.16 -0.89 -5.00
N LEU A 31 -8.23 -1.34 -4.33
CA LEU A 31 -9.51 -0.63 -4.33
C LEU A 31 -9.42 0.73 -3.63
N THR A 32 -8.83 0.79 -2.43
CA THR A 32 -8.65 2.06 -1.70
C THR A 32 -7.85 3.06 -2.53
N TYR A 33 -6.74 2.62 -3.15
CA TYR A 33 -5.95 3.50 -4.02
C TYR A 33 -6.74 3.96 -5.25
N SER A 34 -7.42 3.02 -5.94
CA SER A 34 -8.21 3.35 -7.13
C SER A 34 -9.34 4.32 -6.81
N LEU A 35 -10.07 4.08 -5.73
CA LEU A 35 -11.14 4.97 -5.25
C LEU A 35 -10.58 6.34 -4.86
N GLY A 36 -9.41 6.40 -4.20
CA GLY A 36 -8.74 7.66 -3.87
C GLY A 36 -8.39 8.49 -5.11
N VAL A 37 -7.87 7.85 -6.16
CA VAL A 37 -7.59 8.52 -7.44
C VAL A 37 -8.87 8.98 -8.14
N LEU A 38 -9.93 8.16 -8.14
CA LEU A 38 -11.21 8.56 -8.73
C LEU A 38 -11.91 9.66 -7.90
N ALA A 39 -11.71 9.71 -6.59
CA ALA A 39 -12.30 10.71 -5.70
C ALA A 39 -11.86 12.13 -6.06
N LEU A 40 -10.64 12.31 -6.57
CA LEU A 40 -10.16 13.59 -7.13
C LEU A 40 -11.06 14.14 -8.25
N ARG A 41 -11.76 13.26 -8.98
CA ARG A 41 -12.63 13.64 -10.10
C ARG A 41 -14.11 13.68 -9.73
N ARG A 42 -14.53 12.93 -8.71
CA ARG A 42 -15.93 12.76 -8.32
C ARG A 42 -16.10 12.84 -6.80
N PRO A 43 -16.77 13.87 -6.28
CA PRO A 43 -16.83 14.11 -4.84
C PRO A 43 -17.61 13.05 -4.06
N PHE A 44 -18.58 12.37 -4.68
CA PHE A 44 -19.35 11.29 -4.03
C PHE A 44 -18.50 10.09 -3.61
N LEU A 45 -17.31 9.91 -4.19
CA LEU A 45 -16.42 8.81 -3.84
C LEU A 45 -15.67 9.04 -2.53
N HIS A 46 -15.61 10.29 -2.03
CA HIS A 46 -15.07 10.54 -0.69
C HIS A 46 -15.93 9.89 0.39
N GLU A 47 -17.26 9.93 0.24
CA GLU A 47 -18.18 9.28 1.18
C GLU A 47 -18.00 7.75 1.18
N VAL A 48 -17.71 7.15 0.02
CA VAL A 48 -17.39 5.71 -0.06
C VAL A 48 -16.04 5.40 0.59
N LEU A 49 -15.06 6.31 0.48
CA LEU A 49 -13.73 6.15 1.09
C LEU A 49 -13.77 6.29 2.62
N ASP A 50 -14.65 7.15 3.15
CA ASP A 50 -14.87 7.29 4.59
C ASP A 50 -15.40 5.99 5.23
N TYR A 51 -16.14 5.18 4.46
CA TYR A 51 -16.65 3.86 4.85
C TYR A 51 -15.91 2.70 4.16
N GLU A 52 -14.60 2.82 3.95
CA GLU A 52 -13.83 1.82 3.22
C GLU A 52 -13.88 0.40 3.85
N ASP A 53 -13.90 0.31 5.17
CA ASP A 53 -13.99 -0.95 5.91
C ASP A 53 -15.31 -1.66 5.66
N GLU A 54 -16.42 -0.91 5.75
CA GLU A 54 -17.78 -1.41 5.58
C GLU A 54 -18.01 -1.83 4.13
N PHE A 55 -17.57 -0.99 3.19
CA PHE A 55 -17.67 -1.27 1.75
C PHE A 55 -16.89 -2.54 1.39
N PHE A 56 -15.63 -2.64 1.85
CA PHE A 56 -14.80 -3.82 1.59
C PHE A 56 -15.37 -5.08 2.24
N ALA A 57 -15.87 -5.00 3.48
CA ALA A 57 -16.50 -6.12 4.14
C ALA A 57 -17.76 -6.59 3.41
N LEU A 58 -18.60 -5.66 2.92
CA LEU A 58 -19.78 -5.98 2.11
C LEU A 58 -19.38 -6.64 0.79
N LEU A 59 -18.39 -6.09 0.08
CA LEU A 59 -17.89 -6.65 -1.17
C LEU A 59 -17.37 -8.08 -0.97
N MET A 60 -16.51 -8.29 0.04
CA MET A 60 -16.01 -9.62 0.37
C MET A 60 -17.11 -10.56 0.84
N LEU A 61 -18.12 -10.09 1.57
CA LEU A 61 -19.28 -10.89 1.94
C LEU A 61 -20.00 -11.42 0.70
N VAL A 62 -20.24 -10.58 -0.30
CA VAL A 62 -20.90 -10.97 -1.56
C VAL A 62 -20.04 -11.97 -2.32
N LEU A 63 -18.76 -11.67 -2.51
CA LEU A 63 -17.83 -12.53 -3.27
C LEU A 63 -17.63 -13.89 -2.60
N GLU A 64 -17.39 -13.93 -1.28
CA GLU A 64 -17.18 -15.16 -0.54
C GLU A 64 -18.46 -16.00 -0.44
N THR A 65 -19.61 -15.36 -0.21
CA THR A 65 -20.89 -16.06 -0.18
C THR A 65 -21.22 -16.65 -1.55
N HIS A 66 -20.94 -15.93 -2.63
CA HIS A 66 -21.11 -16.45 -3.99
C HIS A 66 -20.16 -17.63 -4.24
N SER A 67 -18.86 -17.46 -3.97
CA SER A 67 -17.84 -18.49 -4.20
C SER A 67 -18.10 -19.77 -3.41
N LEU A 68 -18.37 -19.69 -2.10
CA LEU A 68 -18.65 -20.87 -1.28
C LEU A 68 -19.96 -21.57 -1.64
N ARG A 69 -20.90 -20.84 -2.26
CA ARG A 69 -22.15 -21.41 -2.76
C ARG A 69 -21.96 -22.13 -4.10
N THR A 70 -21.12 -21.63 -4.98
CA THR A 70 -20.91 -22.17 -6.33
C THR A 70 -19.78 -23.20 -6.37
N THR A 71 -18.60 -22.88 -5.86
CA THR A 71 -17.37 -23.67 -6.03
C THR A 71 -16.94 -24.45 -4.78
N ASP A 72 -17.65 -24.30 -3.65
CA ASP A 72 -17.24 -24.81 -2.33
C ASP A 72 -15.80 -24.38 -1.95
N ALA A 73 -15.38 -23.21 -2.43
CA ALA A 73 -14.08 -22.62 -2.17
C ALA A 73 -14.27 -21.15 -1.79
N SER A 74 -13.36 -20.58 -1.01
CA SER A 74 -13.31 -19.12 -0.89
C SER A 74 -12.98 -18.47 -2.23
N PHE A 75 -13.29 -17.17 -2.36
CA PHE A 75 -13.06 -16.44 -3.60
C PHE A 75 -11.60 -16.54 -4.04
N SER A 76 -10.66 -16.30 -3.12
CA SER A 76 -9.23 -16.38 -3.44
C SER A 76 -8.76 -17.81 -3.73
N GLU A 77 -9.23 -18.81 -2.98
CA GLU A 77 -8.94 -20.22 -3.28
C GLU A 77 -9.42 -20.63 -4.67
N SER A 78 -10.62 -20.19 -5.08
CA SER A 78 -11.17 -20.46 -6.41
C SER A 78 -10.30 -19.87 -7.53
N LEU A 79 -9.67 -18.71 -7.31
CA LEU A 79 -8.76 -18.08 -8.27
C LEU A 79 -7.50 -18.93 -8.53
N TYR A 80 -7.00 -19.61 -7.49
CA TYR A 80 -5.84 -20.49 -7.55
C TYR A 80 -6.20 -21.97 -7.81
N GLY A 81 -7.46 -22.28 -8.10
CA GLY A 81 -7.89 -23.66 -8.39
C GLY A 81 -7.93 -24.58 -7.16
N LEU A 82 -8.15 -24.00 -6.00
CA LEU A 82 -8.24 -24.67 -4.71
C LEU A 82 -9.70 -24.83 -4.28
N ARG A 83 -9.99 -25.87 -3.49
CA ARG A 83 -11.33 -26.19 -3.01
C ARG A 83 -11.32 -26.68 -1.58
N ARG A 84 -12.36 -26.33 -0.80
CA ARG A 84 -12.52 -26.79 0.57
C ARG A 84 -13.26 -28.13 0.60
N ARG A 85 -12.83 -29.02 1.49
CA ARG A 85 -13.49 -30.28 1.79
C ARG A 85 -13.63 -30.44 3.29
N SER A 86 -14.77 -30.92 3.73
CA SER A 86 -14.97 -31.25 5.14
C SER A 86 -14.26 -32.55 5.48
N VAL A 87 -13.43 -32.51 6.51
CA VAL A 87 -12.83 -33.69 7.12
C VAL A 87 -13.60 -33.97 8.39
N THR A 88 -14.24 -35.14 8.46
CA THR A 88 -14.78 -35.61 9.73
C THR A 88 -13.62 -36.12 10.56
N ILE A 89 -13.12 -35.32 11.50
CA ILE A 89 -12.12 -35.76 12.47
C ILE A 89 -12.80 -36.80 13.38
N ARG A 90 -12.81 -38.07 12.97
CA ARG A 90 -13.14 -39.16 13.88
C ARG A 90 -11.94 -39.35 14.79
N ILE A 91 -12.07 -38.92 16.04
CA ILE A 91 -11.14 -39.31 17.10
C ILE A 91 -11.11 -40.84 17.08
N LYS A 92 -9.96 -41.39 16.66
CA LYS A 92 -9.73 -42.83 16.59
C LYS A 92 -9.73 -43.35 18.03
N LYS A 93 -10.89 -43.80 18.52
CA LYS A 93 -10.96 -44.63 19.71
C LYS A 93 -10.26 -45.93 19.32
N GLU A 94 -9.08 -46.18 19.90
CA GLU A 94 -8.31 -47.39 19.64
C GLU A 94 -9.19 -48.61 19.89
N ASN A 95 -9.54 -49.32 18.82
CA ASN A 95 -9.56 -50.77 18.81
C ASN A 95 -9.68 -51.31 17.37
N SER A 96 -8.88 -52.34 17.13
CA SER A 96 -8.84 -53.25 15.98
C SER A 96 -8.16 -52.79 14.69
N ARG A 97 -7.14 -53.58 14.34
CA ARG A 97 -6.39 -53.64 13.08
C ARG A 97 -7.32 -53.83 11.89
N SER A 98 -7.22 -52.94 10.90
CA SER A 98 -7.54 -53.28 9.51
C SER A 98 -6.73 -52.40 8.56
N TRP A 99 -5.78 -53.03 7.88
CA TRP A 99 -5.17 -52.55 6.66
C TRP A 99 -6.25 -52.58 5.56
N ALA A 100 -6.78 -51.41 5.21
CA ALA A 100 -7.54 -51.19 3.98
C ALA A 100 -7.42 -49.70 3.66
N GLY A 101 -6.97 -49.37 2.45
CA GLY A 101 -6.74 -48.00 2.00
C GLY A 101 -7.92 -47.09 2.35
N ASP A 102 -7.63 -46.08 3.17
CA ASP A 102 -8.61 -45.14 3.70
C ASP A 102 -9.17 -44.34 2.52
N LYS A 103 -10.30 -44.81 1.97
CA LYS A 103 -11.09 -44.02 1.02
C LYS A 103 -11.66 -42.86 1.81
N ILE A 104 -10.89 -41.77 1.89
CA ILE A 104 -11.35 -40.48 2.40
C ILE A 104 -12.60 -40.12 1.61
N HIS A 105 -13.77 -40.35 2.19
CA HIS A 105 -15.03 -39.97 1.56
C HIS A 105 -15.10 -38.45 1.55
N HIS A 106 -14.75 -37.88 0.39
CA HIS A 106 -14.82 -36.46 0.13
C HIS A 106 -16.28 -36.03 0.04
N SER A 107 -16.90 -35.76 1.19
CA SER A 107 -18.21 -35.12 1.28
C SER A 107 -18.08 -33.62 1.02
N GLY A 108 -19.05 -33.04 0.33
CA GLY A 108 -19.13 -31.59 0.13
C GLY A 108 -19.40 -30.86 1.45
N LEU A 109 -19.01 -29.58 1.53
CA LEU A 109 -19.14 -28.77 2.75
C LEU A 109 -20.60 -28.72 3.27
N GLN A 110 -20.77 -28.92 4.57
CA GLN A 110 -22.06 -28.74 5.23
C GLN A 110 -22.47 -27.26 5.24
N LYS A 111 -23.78 -26.97 5.21
CA LYS A 111 -24.31 -25.59 5.24
C LYS A 111 -23.76 -24.77 6.41
N HIS A 112 -23.66 -25.36 7.59
CA HIS A 112 -23.10 -24.70 8.78
C HIS A 112 -21.62 -24.34 8.59
N GLN A 113 -20.82 -25.26 8.04
CA GLN A 113 -19.41 -25.02 7.74
C GLN A 113 -19.23 -23.90 6.71
N LYS A 114 -20.10 -23.83 5.70
CA LYS A 114 -20.09 -22.72 4.72
C LYS A 114 -20.31 -21.37 5.39
N VAL A 115 -21.37 -21.24 6.20
CA VAL A 115 -21.71 -19.99 6.90
C VAL A 115 -20.58 -19.59 7.86
N LEU A 116 -20.09 -20.53 8.67
CA LEU A 116 -19.03 -20.25 9.63
C LEU A 116 -17.72 -19.87 8.92
N SER A 117 -17.45 -20.47 7.75
CA SER A 117 -16.28 -20.09 6.95
C SER A 117 -16.37 -18.67 6.37
N VAL A 118 -17.56 -18.22 5.95
CA VAL A 118 -17.79 -16.81 5.56
C VAL A 118 -17.57 -15.88 6.74
N VAL A 119 -18.12 -16.24 7.91
CA VAL A 119 -17.94 -15.45 9.14
C VAL A 119 -16.46 -15.31 9.48
N PHE A 120 -15.68 -16.39 9.43
CA PHE A 120 -14.25 -16.34 9.70
C PHE A 120 -13.47 -15.52 8.67
N LEU A 121 -13.87 -15.55 7.39
CA LEU A 121 -13.16 -14.82 6.32
C LEU A 121 -13.51 -13.34 6.22
N VAL A 122 -14.69 -12.92 6.69
CA VAL A 122 -15.17 -11.53 6.51
C VAL A 122 -15.32 -10.82 7.84
N VAL A 123 -16.01 -11.45 8.79
CA VAL A 123 -16.37 -10.82 10.07
C VAL A 123 -15.15 -10.70 10.97
N LEU A 124 -14.32 -11.75 11.06
CA LEU A 124 -13.10 -11.70 11.87
C LEU A 124 -12.10 -10.62 11.40
N PRO A 125 -11.72 -10.51 10.11
CA PRO A 125 -10.83 -9.44 9.69
C PRO A 125 -11.46 -8.05 9.82
N TYR A 126 -12.78 -7.91 9.63
CA TYR A 126 -13.48 -6.66 9.90
C TYR A 126 -13.33 -6.24 11.37
N PHE A 127 -13.62 -7.14 12.32
CA PHE A 127 -13.40 -6.86 13.74
C PHE A 127 -11.94 -6.58 14.06
N LYS A 128 -10.99 -7.33 13.48
CA LYS A 128 -9.55 -7.07 13.65
C LYS A 128 -9.17 -5.67 13.18
N SER A 129 -9.70 -5.22 12.03
CA SER A 129 -9.44 -3.88 11.50
C SER A 129 -10.05 -2.77 12.37
N LYS A 130 -11.27 -2.95 12.86
CA LYS A 130 -11.91 -1.98 13.79
C LYS A 130 -11.20 -1.93 15.14
N LEU A 131 -10.75 -3.05 15.68
CA LEU A 131 -9.93 -3.05 16.90
C LEU A 131 -8.59 -2.36 16.67
N HIS A 132 -7.96 -2.58 15.52
CA HIS A 132 -6.69 -1.94 15.18
C HIS A 132 -6.81 -0.42 15.03
N THR A 133 -7.87 0.08 14.40
CA THR A 133 -8.10 1.52 14.24
C THR A 133 -8.38 2.20 15.59
N ILE A 134 -9.18 1.57 16.46
CA ILE A 134 -9.41 2.07 17.82
C ILE A 134 -8.09 2.11 18.61
N TYR A 135 -7.31 1.02 18.56
CA TYR A 135 -6.02 0.94 19.23
C TYR A 135 -5.03 2.00 18.75
N ASN A 136 -4.89 2.17 17.43
CA ASN A 136 -3.97 3.16 16.86
C ASN A 136 -4.37 4.58 17.23
N LYS A 137 -5.67 4.89 17.20
CA LYS A 137 -6.18 6.21 17.61
C LYS A 137 -5.84 6.53 19.07
N GLU A 138 -6.00 5.57 19.97
CA GLU A 138 -5.63 5.76 21.39
C GLU A 138 -4.13 5.88 21.59
N ARG A 139 -3.36 5.04 20.89
CA ARG A 139 -1.89 5.09 20.96
C ARG A 139 -1.37 6.42 20.44
N GLU A 140 -1.90 6.92 19.33
CA GLU A 140 -1.56 8.23 18.75
C GLU A 140 -1.95 9.37 19.69
N ALA A 141 -3.15 9.34 20.27
CA ALA A 141 -3.56 10.34 21.26
C ALA A 141 -2.66 10.34 22.50
N THR A 142 -2.26 9.16 22.98
CA THR A 142 -1.35 9.01 24.11
C THR A 142 0.06 9.52 23.77
N LEU A 143 0.56 9.18 22.58
CA LEU A 143 1.87 9.66 22.09
C LEU A 143 1.85 11.19 21.92
N GLN A 144 0.80 11.73 21.31
CA GLN A 144 0.64 13.17 21.10
C GLN A 144 0.58 13.92 22.43
N ALA A 145 -0.18 13.42 23.41
CA ALA A 145 -0.23 14.00 24.76
C ALA A 145 1.13 13.91 25.49
N SER A 146 1.89 12.82 25.29
CA SER A 146 3.22 12.68 25.89
C SER A 146 4.27 13.60 25.28
N LEU A 147 4.15 13.91 23.99
CA LEU A 147 5.10 14.73 23.26
C LEU A 147 4.79 16.22 23.38
N TRP A 148 3.51 16.60 23.34
CA TRP A 148 3.07 18.00 23.20
C TRP A 148 2.30 18.51 24.43
N GLY A 149 2.17 17.69 25.48
CA GLY A 149 1.35 18.00 26.66
C GLY A 149 -0.14 17.79 26.39
N ASN A 150 -0.95 17.75 27.45
CA ASN A 150 -2.39 17.58 27.35
C ASN A 150 -3.01 18.90 26.83
N SER A 151 -3.22 19.02 25.51
CA SER A 151 -3.81 20.23 24.89
C SER A 151 -5.24 20.56 25.35
N ASP A 152 -5.83 19.73 26.22
CA ASP A 152 -7.10 19.96 26.89
C ASP A 152 -6.99 20.83 28.15
N GLU A 153 -5.80 21.32 28.54
CA GLU A 153 -5.73 22.50 29.41
C GLU A 153 -6.17 23.74 28.63
N ARG A 154 -7.50 23.89 28.58
CA ARG A 154 -8.23 25.13 28.41
C ARG A 154 -7.40 26.26 29.05
N PHE A 155 -6.94 27.19 28.23
CA PHE A 155 -6.34 28.46 28.66
C PHE A 155 -7.45 29.22 29.41
N ASP A 156 -7.58 28.94 30.70
CA ASP A 156 -8.52 29.60 31.62
C ASP A 156 -7.77 30.81 32.19
N ASP A 157 -8.21 31.98 31.75
CA ASP A 157 -8.08 33.31 32.35
C ASP A 157 -6.76 33.66 33.06
N THR A 158 -5.85 34.29 32.29
CA THR A 158 -5.02 35.35 32.86
C THR A 158 -5.70 36.68 32.56
N ASP A 159 -6.25 37.30 33.60
CA ASP A 159 -6.74 38.69 33.60
C ASP A 159 -5.69 39.63 32.97
N TYR A 160 -5.93 40.06 31.74
CA TYR A 160 -5.26 41.22 31.15
C TYR A 160 -6.31 42.15 30.57
N SER A 161 -6.62 43.19 31.35
CA SER A 161 -7.36 44.36 30.86
C SER A 161 -6.55 45.05 29.76
N GLY A 162 -7.15 45.21 28.58
CA GLY A 162 -6.59 46.03 27.50
C GLY A 162 -7.40 45.90 26.22
N GLY A 163 -8.29 46.86 25.98
CA GLY A 163 -9.23 46.86 24.86
C GLY A 163 -8.60 46.92 23.46
N GLY A 164 -9.41 46.54 22.47
CA GLY A 164 -9.12 46.73 21.05
C GLY A 164 -9.77 45.66 20.18
N ASP A 165 -10.90 46.01 19.57
CA ASP A 165 -11.65 45.21 18.61
C ASP A 165 -10.78 44.62 17.49
N ASN A 166 -10.96 43.32 17.22
CA ASN A 166 -11.01 42.81 15.84
C ASN A 166 -11.62 41.41 15.82
N SER A 167 -12.85 41.33 15.31
CA SER A 167 -13.58 40.11 14.99
C SER A 167 -12.89 39.34 13.87
N PHE A 168 -12.40 38.13 14.15
CA PHE A 168 -12.14 37.12 13.12
C PHE A 168 -13.02 35.90 13.37
N VAL A 169 -13.69 35.49 12.30
CA VAL A 169 -14.81 34.56 12.25
C VAL A 169 -14.40 33.15 12.67
N LEU A 170 -14.97 32.66 13.77
CA LEU A 170 -15.00 31.24 14.10
C LEU A 170 -16.07 30.56 13.23
N THR A 171 -15.63 29.77 12.26
CA THR A 171 -16.48 28.80 11.57
C THR A 171 -16.92 27.75 12.59
N SER A 172 -18.13 27.92 13.09
CA SER A 172 -18.87 26.91 13.83
C SER A 172 -19.13 25.70 12.93
N GLY A 173 -18.58 24.55 13.28
CA GLY A 173 -18.84 23.30 12.58
C GLY A 173 -18.44 22.09 13.41
N SER A 174 -19.38 21.62 14.25
CA SER A 174 -19.47 20.24 14.73
C SER A 174 -18.55 19.74 15.85
N ASP A 175 -18.57 20.38 17.03
CA ASP A 175 -18.06 19.76 18.27
C ASP A 175 -19.05 19.86 19.46
N ARG A 176 -20.36 19.73 19.19
CA ARG A 176 -21.40 19.64 20.23
C ARG A 176 -21.77 18.21 20.67
N GLU A 177 -21.07 17.17 20.19
CA GLU A 177 -21.38 15.77 20.54
C GLU A 177 -20.37 15.08 21.48
N ALA A 178 -19.29 15.76 21.90
CA ALA A 178 -18.23 15.11 22.69
C ALA A 178 -18.54 14.97 24.20
N SER A 179 -19.57 15.64 24.73
CA SER A 179 -19.73 15.78 26.20
C SER A 179 -20.55 14.69 26.91
N THR A 180 -21.13 13.71 26.21
CA THR A 180 -22.00 12.68 26.85
C THR A 180 -21.62 11.22 26.55
N ARG A 181 -20.46 10.96 25.93
CA ARG A 181 -19.97 9.58 25.73
C ARG A 181 -19.34 9.05 27.05
N THR A 182 -20.16 8.27 27.76
CA THR A 182 -20.03 7.60 29.07
C THR A 182 -18.62 7.20 29.59
N PRO A 183 -18.40 7.09 30.92
CA PRO A 183 -17.17 6.54 31.50
C PRO A 183 -16.87 5.08 31.10
N LEU A 184 -17.89 4.36 30.62
CA LEU A 184 -17.77 2.97 30.19
C LEU A 184 -16.95 2.85 28.90
N THR A 185 -17.14 3.75 27.93
CA THR A 185 -16.37 3.73 26.68
C THR A 185 -14.90 4.00 26.94
N LYS A 186 -14.57 4.95 27.83
CA LYS A 186 -13.19 5.21 28.26
C LYS A 186 -12.54 4.01 28.96
N ARG A 187 -13.31 3.22 29.71
CA ARG A 187 -12.82 1.96 30.32
C ARG A 187 -12.58 0.88 29.28
N VAL A 188 -13.53 0.68 28.37
CA VAL A 188 -13.40 -0.29 27.27
C VAL A 188 -12.20 0.05 26.39
N GLN A 189 -12.02 1.31 26.04
CA GLN A 189 -10.88 1.85 25.32
C GLN A 189 -9.55 1.47 25.97
N LYS A 190 -9.36 1.81 27.25
CA LYS A 190 -8.15 1.41 28.01
C LYS A 190 -7.92 -0.10 28.04
N ILE A 191 -8.98 -0.90 28.17
CA ILE A 191 -8.88 -2.36 28.16
C ILE A 191 -8.46 -2.86 26.76
N VAL A 192 -9.01 -2.28 25.68
CA VAL A 192 -8.62 -2.59 24.31
C VAL A 192 -7.16 -2.20 24.08
N GLY A 193 -6.74 -1.02 24.52
CA GLY A 193 -5.35 -0.56 24.53
C GLY A 193 -4.38 -1.56 25.16
N ALA A 194 -4.74 -2.12 26.32
CA ALA A 194 -3.90 -3.09 27.02
C ALA A 194 -3.97 -4.52 26.45
N CYS A 195 -5.14 -4.98 26.02
CA CYS A 195 -5.39 -6.37 25.64
C CYS A 195 -5.08 -6.65 24.15
N TYR A 196 -5.35 -5.69 23.26
CA TYR A 196 -5.13 -5.82 21.82
C TYR A 196 -3.71 -6.26 21.43
N PRO A 197 -2.60 -5.70 21.94
CA PRO A 197 -1.26 -6.12 21.54
C PRO A 197 -0.97 -7.58 21.86
N TRP A 198 -1.45 -8.10 23.00
CA TRP A 198 -1.31 -9.51 23.37
C TRP A 198 -2.18 -10.42 22.49
N LEU A 199 -3.42 -10.00 22.21
CA LEU A 199 -4.32 -10.73 21.31
C LEU A 199 -3.74 -10.80 19.89
N HIS A 200 -3.22 -9.67 19.39
CA HIS A 200 -2.59 -9.60 18.09
C HIS A 200 -1.33 -10.46 18.02
N ALA A 201 -0.43 -10.34 19.00
CA ALA A 201 0.78 -11.17 19.08
C ALA A 201 0.45 -12.67 19.16
N GLY A 202 -0.56 -13.05 19.97
CA GLY A 202 -1.02 -14.43 20.05
C GLY A 202 -1.59 -14.95 18.73
N HIS A 203 -2.40 -14.13 18.04
CA HIS A 203 -2.94 -14.49 16.72
C HIS A 203 -1.84 -14.67 15.67
N GLU A 204 -0.90 -13.74 15.56
CA GLU A 204 0.21 -13.85 14.60
C GLU A 204 1.14 -15.02 14.95
N GLY A 205 1.41 -15.25 16.23
CA GLY A 205 2.20 -16.41 16.69
C GLY A 205 1.52 -17.74 16.36
N LEU A 206 0.21 -17.85 16.56
CA LEU A 206 -0.56 -19.03 16.17
C LEU A 206 -0.59 -19.21 14.65
N ALA A 207 -0.81 -18.13 13.89
CA ALA A 207 -0.78 -18.19 12.43
C ALA A 207 0.58 -18.69 11.91
N PHE A 208 1.67 -18.12 12.43
CA PHE A 208 3.04 -18.55 12.10
C PHE A 208 3.30 -20.02 12.47
N ALA A 209 2.88 -20.44 13.66
CA ALA A 209 3.05 -21.82 14.10
C ALA A 209 2.34 -22.78 13.15
N TYR A 210 1.07 -22.56 12.82
CA TYR A 210 0.33 -23.40 11.88
C TYR A 210 0.96 -23.40 10.47
N GLN A 211 1.41 -22.25 9.99
CA GLN A 211 2.12 -22.15 8.70
C GLN A 211 3.42 -22.96 8.69
N LEU A 212 4.19 -22.91 9.79
CA LEU A 212 5.43 -23.68 9.95
C LEU A 212 5.15 -25.19 10.04
N LEU A 213 4.14 -25.59 10.83
CA LEU A 213 3.71 -26.99 10.91
C LEU A 213 3.17 -27.52 9.57
N TYR A 214 2.54 -26.67 8.77
CA TYR A 214 2.09 -27.02 7.42
C TYR A 214 3.28 -27.20 6.46
N LEU A 215 4.32 -26.37 6.59
CA LEU A 215 5.54 -26.46 5.79
C LEU A 215 6.38 -27.70 6.15
N LEU A 216 6.44 -28.05 7.44
CA LEU A 216 7.09 -29.26 7.95
C LEU A 216 6.31 -30.55 7.70
N ASP A 217 5.19 -30.49 6.98
CA ASP A 217 4.29 -31.61 6.68
C ASP A 217 3.71 -32.33 7.92
N ALA A 218 3.81 -31.70 9.10
CA ALA A 218 3.35 -32.28 10.37
C ALA A 218 1.82 -32.18 10.52
N THR A 219 1.20 -31.14 9.92
CA THR A 219 -0.26 -30.97 9.89
C THR A 219 -0.75 -30.70 8.47
N GLY A 220 -1.97 -31.16 8.17
CA GLY A 220 -2.65 -30.85 6.91
C GLY A 220 -3.40 -29.51 6.91
N PHE A 221 -3.35 -28.75 8.01
CA PHE A 221 -4.12 -27.52 8.16
C PHE A 221 -3.22 -26.29 8.13
N TYR A 222 -3.57 -25.32 7.29
CA TYR A 222 -2.78 -24.10 7.09
C TYR A 222 -3.05 -23.01 8.15
N SER A 223 -4.25 -22.97 8.72
CA SER A 223 -4.64 -21.98 9.73
C SER A 223 -5.49 -22.58 10.84
N LEU A 224 -5.47 -21.96 12.01
CA LEU A 224 -6.28 -22.37 13.16
C LEU A 224 -7.78 -22.38 12.83
N GLY A 225 -8.26 -21.41 12.03
CA GLY A 225 -9.66 -21.34 11.62
C GLY A 225 -10.10 -22.56 10.80
N LEU A 226 -9.26 -23.03 9.88
CA LEU A 226 -9.53 -24.23 9.08
C LEU A 226 -9.51 -25.49 9.95
N HIS A 227 -8.58 -25.57 10.90
CA HIS A 227 -8.49 -26.67 11.85
C HIS A 227 -9.74 -26.75 12.75
N ALA A 228 -10.16 -25.63 13.34
CA ALA A 228 -11.36 -25.54 14.18
C ALA A 228 -12.64 -25.91 13.42
N LEU A 229 -12.69 -25.62 12.12
CA LEU A 229 -13.82 -25.96 11.25
C LEU A 229 -13.80 -27.40 10.72
N GLY A 230 -12.69 -28.12 10.88
CA GLY A 230 -12.48 -29.42 10.27
C GLY A 230 -12.51 -29.34 8.75
N ILE A 231 -11.96 -28.28 8.15
CA ILE A 231 -11.94 -28.07 6.71
C ILE A 231 -10.51 -28.20 6.21
N HIS A 232 -10.32 -29.04 5.18
CA HIS A 232 -9.06 -29.21 4.48
C HIS A 232 -9.15 -28.62 3.07
N VAL A 233 -8.08 -27.97 2.61
CA VAL A 233 -8.02 -27.39 1.26
C VAL A 233 -7.30 -28.36 0.32
N CYS A 234 -7.91 -28.66 -0.82
CA CYS A 234 -7.40 -29.59 -1.84
C CYS A 234 -7.37 -28.89 -3.21
N ARG A 235 -6.54 -29.38 -4.13
CA ARG A 235 -6.62 -28.95 -5.54
C ARG A 235 -7.93 -29.43 -6.18
N ALA A 236 -8.58 -28.57 -6.96
CA ALA A 236 -9.79 -28.93 -7.71
C ALA A 236 -9.42 -29.81 -8.92
N THR A 237 -10.11 -30.94 -9.08
CA THR A 237 -9.95 -31.78 -10.28
C THR A 237 -10.82 -31.26 -11.43
N GLY A 238 -10.36 -31.41 -12.68
CA GLY A 238 -11.11 -30.92 -13.86
C GLY A 238 -12.51 -31.53 -14.00
N GLN A 239 -12.67 -32.81 -13.61
CA GLN A 239 -13.94 -33.50 -13.60
C GLN A 239 -14.91 -32.90 -12.57
N GLU A 240 -14.44 -32.57 -11.37
CA GLU A 240 -15.25 -31.90 -10.35
C GLU A 240 -15.68 -30.49 -10.77
N LEU A 241 -14.86 -29.80 -11.57
CA LEU A 241 -15.23 -28.49 -12.11
C LEU A 241 -16.44 -28.60 -13.05
N MET A 242 -16.45 -29.61 -13.92
CA MET A 242 -17.56 -29.89 -14.84
C MET A 242 -18.84 -30.27 -14.09
N ASP A 243 -18.74 -31.15 -13.08
CA ASP A 243 -19.86 -31.53 -12.21
C ASP A 243 -20.41 -30.35 -11.42
N THR A 244 -19.56 -29.39 -11.07
CA THR A 244 -19.97 -28.17 -10.36
C THR A 244 -20.71 -27.23 -11.30
N SER A 245 -20.23 -27.03 -12.52
CA SER A 245 -20.90 -26.20 -13.54
C SER A 245 -22.31 -26.70 -13.87
N SER A 246 -22.49 -28.02 -14.01
CA SER A 246 -23.82 -28.63 -14.28
C SER A 246 -24.78 -28.51 -13.09
N ARG A 247 -24.27 -28.63 -11.85
CA ARG A 247 -25.06 -28.35 -10.64
C ARG A 247 -25.49 -26.89 -10.53
N ILE A 248 -24.59 -25.97 -10.89
CA ILE A 248 -24.90 -24.53 -10.85
C ILE A 248 -25.99 -24.19 -11.87
N SER A 249 -25.91 -24.70 -13.10
CA SER A 249 -26.91 -24.43 -14.15
C SER A 249 -28.30 -24.94 -13.77
N THR A 250 -28.39 -26.12 -13.15
CA THR A 250 -29.65 -26.70 -12.67
C THR A 250 -30.24 -25.97 -11.47
N ILE A 251 -29.41 -25.44 -10.56
CA ILE A 251 -29.89 -24.60 -9.45
C ILE A 251 -30.45 -23.28 -10.00
N ARG A 252 -29.75 -22.66 -10.95
CA ARG A 252 -30.15 -21.39 -11.56
C ARG A 252 -31.44 -21.50 -12.37
N SER A 253 -31.62 -22.58 -13.13
CA SER A 253 -32.89 -22.81 -13.83
C SER A 253 -34.05 -22.92 -12.83
N ARG A 254 -33.84 -23.66 -11.72
CA ARG A 254 -34.84 -23.81 -10.66
C ARG A 254 -35.15 -22.51 -9.91
N GLU A 255 -34.16 -21.65 -9.68
CA GLU A 255 -34.40 -20.32 -9.10
C GLU A 255 -35.17 -19.41 -10.05
N ARG A 256 -34.85 -19.45 -11.35
CA ARG A 256 -35.58 -18.71 -12.38
C ARG A 256 -37.05 -19.14 -12.48
N GLU A 257 -37.32 -20.42 -12.25
CA GLU A 257 -38.68 -20.98 -12.18
C GLU A 257 -39.44 -20.55 -10.93
N ARG A 258 -38.76 -20.36 -9.79
CA ARG A 258 -39.37 -20.00 -8.49
C ARG A 258 -39.74 -18.52 -8.35
N LEU A 259 -39.34 -17.65 -9.27
CA LEU A 259 -39.71 -16.23 -9.25
C LEU A 259 -41.24 -16.07 -9.39
N ARG A 260 -41.89 -15.65 -8.29
CA ARG A 260 -43.32 -15.29 -8.24
C ARG A 260 -43.50 -13.80 -8.57
N GLY A 261 -44.43 -13.50 -9.48
CA GLY A 261 -44.79 -12.12 -9.82
C GLY A 261 -45.44 -11.99 -11.20
N PRO A 262 -45.91 -10.77 -11.56
CA PRO A 262 -46.43 -10.48 -12.90
C PRO A 262 -45.34 -10.64 -13.99
N PRO A 263 -45.72 -10.91 -15.25
CA PRO A 263 -44.79 -11.38 -16.30
C PRO A 263 -43.68 -10.37 -16.65
N TRP A 264 -43.96 -9.08 -16.58
CA TRP A 264 -42.96 -8.02 -16.81
C TRP A 264 -41.97 -7.88 -15.64
N LEU A 265 -42.43 -8.04 -14.39
CA LEU A 265 -41.55 -8.02 -13.21
C LEU A 265 -40.64 -9.25 -13.18
N LYS A 266 -41.17 -10.42 -13.58
CA LYS A 266 -40.42 -11.68 -13.66
C LYS A 266 -39.30 -11.61 -14.72
N THR A 267 -39.57 -10.98 -15.87
CA THR A 267 -38.56 -10.80 -16.92
C THR A 267 -37.47 -9.84 -16.48
N VAL A 268 -37.82 -8.72 -15.83
CA VAL A 268 -36.84 -7.76 -15.29
C VAL A 268 -36.02 -8.37 -14.13
N GLN A 269 -36.66 -8.98 -13.14
CA GLN A 269 -35.95 -9.64 -12.03
C GLN A 269 -35.06 -10.79 -12.52
N GLY A 270 -35.55 -11.59 -13.47
CA GLY A 270 -34.78 -12.67 -14.07
C GLY A 270 -33.58 -12.16 -14.87
N ALA A 271 -33.73 -11.05 -15.60
CA ALA A 271 -32.63 -10.40 -16.31
C ALA A 271 -31.60 -9.81 -15.33
N LEU A 272 -32.04 -9.14 -14.26
CA LEU A 272 -31.17 -8.57 -13.23
C LEU A 272 -30.37 -9.67 -12.50
N LEU A 273 -31.04 -10.74 -12.06
CA LEU A 273 -30.38 -11.89 -11.43
C LEU A 273 -29.41 -12.59 -12.38
N SER A 274 -29.81 -12.77 -13.65
CA SER A 274 -28.92 -13.35 -14.66
C SER A 274 -27.69 -12.47 -14.90
N CYS A 275 -27.86 -11.15 -14.95
CA CYS A 275 -26.77 -10.20 -15.09
C CYS A 275 -25.85 -10.24 -13.86
N ALA A 276 -26.42 -10.21 -12.64
CA ALA A 276 -25.65 -10.30 -11.40
C ALA A 276 -24.84 -11.60 -11.32
N TYR A 277 -25.45 -12.75 -11.65
CA TYR A 277 -24.72 -14.02 -11.69
C TYR A 277 -23.65 -14.06 -12.79
N ALA A 278 -23.94 -13.51 -13.97
CA ALA A 278 -22.94 -13.40 -15.03
C ALA A 278 -21.75 -12.54 -14.55
N VAL A 279 -22.01 -11.37 -13.97
CA VAL A 279 -20.96 -10.50 -13.42
C VAL A 279 -20.14 -11.24 -12.36
N LEU A 280 -20.76 -11.98 -11.45
CA LEU A 280 -20.05 -12.72 -10.40
C LEU A 280 -19.25 -13.93 -10.93
N ASP A 281 -19.77 -14.66 -11.92
CA ASP A 281 -19.05 -15.77 -12.57
C ASP A 281 -17.85 -15.28 -13.38
N TYR A 282 -18.06 -14.19 -14.13
CA TYR A 282 -17.02 -13.58 -14.96
C TYR A 282 -16.13 -12.61 -14.16
N ALA A 283 -16.38 -12.39 -12.87
CA ALA A 283 -15.56 -11.52 -12.02
C ALA A 283 -14.10 -12.00 -12.02
N GLN A 284 -13.87 -13.31 -11.93
CA GLN A 284 -12.53 -13.89 -12.00
C GLN A 284 -11.84 -13.60 -13.33
N THR A 285 -12.51 -13.87 -14.45
CA THR A 285 -11.95 -13.60 -15.79
C THR A 285 -11.76 -12.11 -16.04
N GLY A 286 -12.68 -11.29 -15.53
CA GLY A 286 -12.63 -9.84 -15.61
C GLY A 286 -11.46 -9.27 -14.83
N LEU A 287 -11.17 -9.79 -13.64
CA LEU A 287 -10.01 -9.37 -12.84
C LEU A 287 -8.70 -9.69 -13.56
N ILE A 288 -8.56 -10.90 -14.12
CA ILE A 288 -7.38 -11.27 -14.90
C ILE A 288 -7.21 -10.37 -16.13
N ALA A 289 -8.30 -10.11 -16.87
CA ALA A 289 -8.29 -9.21 -18.01
C ALA A 289 -7.95 -7.76 -17.61
N ALA A 290 -8.45 -7.30 -16.46
CA ALA A 290 -8.17 -5.97 -15.92
C ALA A 290 -6.70 -5.82 -15.52
N VAL A 291 -6.11 -6.84 -14.87
CA VAL A 291 -4.67 -6.84 -14.54
C VAL A 291 -3.83 -6.82 -15.81
N PHE A 292 -4.19 -7.61 -16.82
CA PHE A 292 -3.52 -7.60 -18.12
C PHE A 292 -3.59 -6.22 -18.79
N PHE A 293 -4.79 -5.65 -18.87
CA PHE A 293 -5.00 -4.33 -19.47
C PHE A 293 -4.29 -3.23 -18.68
N PHE A 294 -4.32 -3.30 -17.35
CA PHE A 294 -3.58 -2.38 -16.49
C PHE A 294 -2.07 -2.48 -16.73
N LYS A 295 -1.51 -3.70 -16.80
CA LYS A 295 -0.08 -3.90 -17.10
C LYS A 295 0.29 -3.42 -18.50
N MET A 296 -0.59 -3.61 -19.48
CA MET A 296 -0.43 -3.06 -20.83
C MET A 296 -0.46 -1.53 -20.82
N MET A 297 -1.36 -0.92 -20.03
CA MET A 297 -1.45 0.52 -19.86
C MET A 297 -0.23 1.09 -19.13
N GLU A 298 0.22 0.44 -18.06
CA GLU A 298 1.44 0.77 -17.32
C GLU A 298 2.66 0.75 -18.26
N TRP A 299 2.80 -0.32 -19.05
CA TRP A 299 3.84 -0.40 -20.07
C TRP A 299 3.73 0.72 -21.11
N TRP A 300 2.52 1.06 -21.57
CA TRP A 300 2.29 2.15 -22.51
C TRP A 300 2.73 3.50 -21.94
N TYR A 301 2.37 3.81 -20.69
CA TYR A 301 2.74 5.06 -20.03
C TYR A 301 4.23 5.12 -19.65
N GLN A 302 4.83 4.04 -19.14
CA GLN A 302 6.27 3.97 -18.89
C GLN A 302 7.06 4.18 -20.19
N SER A 303 6.65 3.53 -21.27
CA SER A 303 7.26 3.74 -22.60
C SER A 303 7.08 5.16 -23.11
N ALA A 304 5.99 5.85 -22.76
CA ALA A 304 5.79 7.25 -23.09
C ALA A 304 6.68 8.17 -22.25
N GLU A 305 6.80 7.89 -20.95
CA GLU A 305 7.67 8.61 -20.02
C GLU A 305 9.14 8.46 -20.39
N GLU A 306 9.62 7.27 -20.76
CA GLU A 306 10.98 7.07 -21.29
C GLU A 306 11.27 7.92 -22.54
N ARG A 307 10.27 8.10 -23.41
CA ARG A 307 10.41 8.97 -24.60
C ARG A 307 10.39 10.46 -24.26
N MET A 308 9.71 10.86 -23.18
CA MET A 308 9.64 12.25 -22.73
C MET A 308 10.77 12.64 -21.77
N SER A 309 11.30 11.67 -21.02
CA SER A 309 12.40 11.82 -20.06
C SER A 309 13.78 11.58 -20.68
N ALA A 310 13.83 11.07 -21.92
CA ALA A 310 15.02 11.15 -22.75
C ALA A 310 15.52 12.61 -22.69
N PRO A 311 16.73 12.86 -22.14
CA PRO A 311 17.17 14.22 -21.91
C PRO A 311 17.12 14.93 -23.24
N THR A 312 16.24 15.93 -23.34
CA THR A 312 16.43 17.01 -24.29
C THR A 312 17.77 17.59 -23.86
N VAL A 313 18.85 17.13 -24.51
CA VAL A 313 20.18 17.71 -24.36
C VAL A 313 20.03 19.11 -24.91
N TYR A 314 19.56 20.02 -24.07
CA TYR A 314 19.65 21.42 -24.35
C TYR A 314 21.13 21.65 -24.66
N PRO A 315 21.46 22.25 -25.82
CA PRO A 315 22.85 22.55 -26.11
C PRO A 315 23.40 23.30 -24.90
N PRO A 316 24.58 22.92 -24.38
CA PRO A 316 25.13 23.58 -23.22
C PRO A 316 25.12 25.08 -23.50
N PRO A 317 24.62 25.91 -22.55
CA PRO A 317 24.56 27.34 -22.78
C PRO A 317 25.95 27.82 -23.19
N PRO A 318 26.06 28.75 -24.16
CA PRO A 318 27.35 29.26 -24.59
C PRO A 318 28.14 29.73 -23.36
N PRO A 319 29.46 29.43 -23.29
CA PRO A 319 30.26 29.79 -22.13
C PRO A 319 30.14 31.29 -21.85
N PRO A 320 30.09 31.70 -20.57
CA PRO A 320 29.97 33.12 -20.23
C PRO A 320 31.14 33.90 -20.86
N PRO A 321 30.88 35.13 -21.35
CA PRO A 321 31.93 35.94 -21.95
C PRO A 321 33.05 36.20 -20.93
N PRO A 322 34.33 36.22 -21.37
CA PRO A 322 35.44 36.47 -20.47
C PRO A 322 35.31 37.84 -19.78
N PRO A 323 35.70 37.96 -18.51
CA PRO A 323 35.63 39.22 -17.78
C PRO A 323 36.51 40.29 -18.43
N LYS A 324 35.95 41.49 -18.60
CA LYS A 324 36.66 42.63 -19.19
C LYS A 324 37.63 43.23 -18.17
N VAL A 325 38.83 43.61 -18.64
CA VAL A 325 39.80 44.40 -17.86
C VAL A 325 39.18 45.77 -17.56
N ALA A 326 39.29 46.23 -16.31
CA ALA A 326 38.84 47.57 -15.94
C ALA A 326 39.75 48.64 -16.60
N LYS A 327 39.19 49.80 -16.96
CA LYS A 327 39.96 50.90 -17.57
C LYS A 327 41.11 51.40 -16.68
N GLU A 328 40.95 51.27 -15.37
CA GLU A 328 41.93 51.66 -14.34
C GLU A 328 42.64 50.44 -13.72
N GLY A 329 42.38 49.24 -14.24
CA GLY A 329 43.04 48.01 -13.80
C GLY A 329 44.45 47.88 -14.38
N ILE A 330 45.24 46.98 -13.80
CA ILE A 330 46.58 46.68 -14.32
C ILE A 330 46.45 46.03 -15.70
N PRO A 331 47.16 46.53 -16.74
CA PRO A 331 47.11 45.94 -18.07
C PRO A 331 47.68 44.52 -18.05
N LEU A 332 47.10 43.66 -18.87
CA LEU A 332 47.58 42.29 -19.01
C LEU A 332 48.85 42.26 -19.88
N PRO A 333 49.89 41.51 -19.47
CA PRO A 333 51.05 41.27 -20.32
C PRO A 333 50.67 40.47 -21.57
N PRO A 334 51.42 40.62 -22.69
CA PRO A 334 51.15 39.88 -23.93
C PRO A 334 51.30 38.36 -23.73
N ASP A 335 52.26 37.95 -22.90
CA ASP A 335 52.49 36.54 -22.58
C ASP A 335 51.67 36.08 -21.38
N ARG A 336 50.85 35.05 -21.60
CA ARG A 336 49.97 34.48 -20.57
C ARG A 336 50.71 33.80 -19.42
N THR A 337 51.99 33.51 -19.56
CA THR A 337 52.83 32.86 -18.53
C THR A 337 53.42 33.85 -17.53
N ILE A 338 53.31 35.16 -17.80
CA ILE A 338 53.83 36.25 -16.98
C ILE A 338 52.76 36.72 -16.00
N CYS A 339 53.18 37.04 -14.77
CA CYS A 339 52.32 37.63 -13.76
C CYS A 339 52.14 39.14 -14.02
N PRO A 340 50.92 39.69 -14.07
CA PRO A 340 50.70 41.12 -14.28
C PRO A 340 51.15 42.00 -13.10
N LEU A 341 51.38 41.44 -11.91
CA LEU A 341 51.80 42.20 -10.72
C LEU A 341 53.32 42.35 -10.59
N CYS A 342 54.09 41.29 -10.89
CA CYS A 342 55.54 41.31 -10.75
C CYS A 342 56.29 41.28 -12.09
N SER A 343 55.57 41.15 -13.22
CA SER A 343 56.13 41.06 -14.57
C SER A 343 57.17 39.95 -14.76
N GLN A 344 57.15 38.92 -13.90
CA GLN A 344 58.01 37.74 -13.97
C GLN A 344 57.18 36.49 -14.30
N LYS A 345 57.86 35.40 -14.69
CA LYS A 345 57.24 34.08 -14.89
C LYS A 345 56.50 33.65 -13.62
N ARG A 346 55.25 33.18 -13.76
CA ARG A 346 54.39 32.85 -12.61
C ARG A 346 54.99 31.72 -11.75
N ALA A 347 55.31 32.05 -10.50
CA ALA A 347 55.64 31.09 -9.45
C ALA A 347 54.38 30.81 -8.61
N ASN A 348 54.03 29.52 -8.45
CA ASN A 348 52.81 29.07 -7.77
C ASN A 348 51.55 29.77 -8.31
N PRO A 349 51.13 29.46 -9.55
CA PRO A 349 50.02 30.15 -10.20
C PRO A 349 48.75 30.04 -9.36
N SER A 350 48.06 31.15 -9.16
CA SER A 350 46.85 31.25 -8.36
C SER A 350 45.82 32.12 -9.04
N VAL A 351 44.59 31.65 -9.12
CA VAL A 351 43.46 32.35 -9.74
C VAL A 351 42.63 33.09 -8.69
N VAL A 352 42.14 34.27 -9.04
CA VAL A 352 41.10 34.96 -8.26
C VAL A 352 39.74 34.53 -8.80
N ALA A 353 38.98 33.77 -8.03
CA ALA A 353 37.73 33.12 -8.47
C ALA A 353 36.69 34.11 -9.04
N VAL A 354 36.66 35.34 -8.52
CA VAL A 354 35.74 36.41 -8.97
C VAL A 354 36.03 36.88 -10.40
N SER A 355 37.29 36.84 -10.81
CA SER A 355 37.74 37.47 -12.07
C SER A 355 38.38 36.50 -13.06
N GLY A 356 38.68 35.27 -12.66
CA GLY A 356 39.32 34.27 -13.52
C GLY A 356 40.77 34.57 -13.92
N PHE A 357 41.37 35.70 -13.50
CA PHE A 357 42.76 36.03 -13.80
C PHE A 357 43.74 35.34 -12.85
N VAL A 358 44.90 34.97 -13.40
CA VAL A 358 45.91 34.15 -12.72
C VAL A 358 47.19 34.93 -12.47
N TYR A 359 47.69 34.85 -11.24
CA TYR A 359 48.84 35.60 -10.71
C TYR A 359 49.81 34.65 -9.98
N CYS A 360 50.95 35.16 -9.51
CA CYS A 360 51.72 34.46 -8.48
C CYS A 360 50.98 34.52 -7.14
N TYR A 361 50.93 33.41 -6.39
CA TYR A 361 50.27 33.36 -5.08
C TYR A 361 50.70 34.50 -4.14
N ALA A 362 52.01 34.71 -3.98
CA ALA A 362 52.55 35.74 -3.08
C ALA A 362 52.15 37.17 -3.50
N CYS A 363 52.11 37.43 -4.81
CA CYS A 363 51.76 38.76 -5.34
C CYS A 363 50.28 39.07 -5.11
N VAL A 364 49.39 38.13 -5.46
CA VAL A 364 47.95 38.36 -5.33
C VAL A 364 47.46 38.32 -3.89
N PHE A 365 48.07 37.48 -3.04
CA PHE A 365 47.76 37.44 -1.61
C PHE A 365 48.08 38.78 -0.94
N LYS A 366 49.25 39.37 -1.21
CA LYS A 366 49.63 40.69 -0.68
C LYS A 366 48.68 41.78 -1.16
N TYR A 367 48.35 41.79 -2.46
CA TYR A 367 47.47 42.81 -3.04
C TYR A 367 46.03 42.72 -2.51
N VAL A 368 45.43 41.52 -2.51
CA VAL A 368 44.04 41.32 -2.07
C VAL A 368 43.91 41.54 -0.56
N SER A 369 44.92 41.17 0.24
CA SER A 369 44.93 41.45 1.69
C SER A 369 44.93 42.96 1.99
N GLN A 370 45.66 43.76 1.20
CA GLN A 370 45.74 45.21 1.38
C GLN A 370 44.54 45.97 0.80
N TYR A 371 44.13 45.63 -0.42
CA TYR A 371 43.16 46.43 -1.19
C TYR A 371 41.77 45.80 -1.32
N LYS A 372 41.59 44.55 -0.87
CA LYS A 372 40.31 43.80 -0.91
C LYS A 372 39.61 43.81 -2.27
N ARG A 373 40.39 43.83 -3.35
CA ARG A 373 39.91 43.89 -4.75
C ARG A 373 40.87 43.18 -5.70
N CYS A 374 40.36 42.79 -6.86
CA CYS A 374 41.15 42.20 -7.93
C CYS A 374 42.01 43.27 -8.66
N PRO A 375 43.31 43.03 -8.91
CA PRO A 375 44.19 44.02 -9.55
C PRO A 375 43.81 44.39 -11.00
N VAL A 376 43.24 43.45 -11.77
CA VAL A 376 42.95 43.63 -13.20
C VAL A 376 41.51 44.12 -13.46
N THR A 377 40.56 43.69 -12.64
CA THR A 377 39.13 44.01 -12.83
C THR A 377 38.57 44.98 -11.79
N LEU A 378 39.32 45.25 -10.71
CA LEU A 378 38.90 46.04 -9.55
C LEU A 378 37.63 45.53 -8.84
N MET A 379 37.15 44.34 -9.20
CA MET A 379 36.03 43.69 -8.52
C MET A 379 36.41 43.36 -7.07
N PRO A 380 35.47 43.50 -6.11
CA PRO A 380 35.73 43.18 -4.71
C PRO A 380 36.15 41.71 -4.57
N ALA A 381 37.27 41.47 -3.89
CA ALA A 381 37.83 40.14 -3.74
C ALA A 381 38.40 39.95 -2.33
N THR A 382 38.16 38.78 -1.74
CA THR A 382 38.71 38.39 -0.44
C THR A 382 39.79 37.31 -0.59
N VAL A 383 40.58 37.11 0.47
CA VAL A 383 41.68 36.13 0.46
C VAL A 383 41.15 34.70 0.24
N ASP A 384 39.95 34.38 0.73
CA ASP A 384 39.31 33.06 0.58
C ASP A 384 38.96 32.70 -0.87
N GLN A 385 38.91 33.70 -1.74
CA GLN A 385 38.58 33.55 -3.16
C GLN A 385 39.83 33.32 -4.04
N ILE A 386 41.02 33.26 -3.42
CA ILE A 386 42.25 32.89 -4.10
C ILE A 386 42.35 31.37 -4.12
N ARG A 387 42.40 30.79 -5.33
CA ARG A 387 42.59 29.34 -5.53
C ARG A 387 43.94 29.09 -6.17
N ARG A 388 44.78 28.27 -5.52
CA ARG A 388 46.05 27.81 -6.10
C ARG A 388 45.75 26.85 -7.25
N LEU A 389 46.41 27.05 -8.37
CA LEU A 389 46.36 26.13 -9.50
C LEU A 389 47.55 25.18 -9.37
N PHE A 390 47.25 23.90 -9.34
CA PHE A 390 48.26 22.85 -9.49
C PHE A 390 48.21 22.40 -10.94
N HIS A 391 49.37 22.34 -11.57
CA HIS A 391 49.52 21.70 -12.87
C HIS A 391 50.12 20.33 -12.59
N ASP A 392 49.41 19.28 -12.98
CA ASP A 392 50.02 17.96 -13.07
C ASP A 392 51.09 18.05 -14.16
N VAL A 393 52.33 17.74 -13.79
CA VAL A 393 53.49 17.73 -14.70
C VAL A 393 53.44 16.47 -15.56
#